data_AF-A0AAE4V6Y3-F1
#
_entry.id   AF-A0AAE4V6Y3-F1
#
_cell.length_a   1.000
_cell.length_b   1.000
_cell.length_c   1.000
_cell.angle_alpha   90.00
_cell.angle_beta   90.00
_cell.angle_gamma   90.00
#
_symmetry.space_group_name_H-M   'P 1'
#
loop_
_entity.id
_entity.type
_entity.pdbx_description
1 polymer ?
#
loop_
_entity_poly.entity_id
_entity_poly.type
_entity_poly.pdbx_seq_one_letter_code
_entity_poly.pdbx_strand_id
1 'polypeptide(L)' 'MTTTTALDTRDIKPRIGTEIRADKTTLLSGEHAGRIRELLEQRGVLVFPQIGFTDDEQIALTSGRLLQRTKLEGEEPFA' A
#
# COMPACT_ATOMS: atom_id res chain seq x y z
N MET A 1 22.00 -0.04 8.72
CA MET A 1 21.02 1.07 8.78
C MET A 1 20.48 1.24 7.37
N THR A 2 19.33 0.65 7.04
CA THR A 2 18.72 0.82 5.72
C THR A 2 18.07 2.20 5.67
N THR A 3 18.67 3.10 4.90
CA THR A 3 18.10 4.42 4.61
C THR A 3 16.85 4.22 3.76
N THR A 4 15.68 4.17 4.41
CA THR A 4 14.38 4.20 3.74
C THR A 4 14.26 5.55 3.03
N THR A 5 14.40 5.55 1.71
CA THR A 5 14.09 6.72 0.88
C THR A 5 12.65 7.13 1.20
N ALA A 6 12.45 8.38 1.59
CA ALA A 6 11.16 8.85 2.09
C ALA A 6 10.11 8.82 0.97
N LEU A 7 9.01 8.09 1.16
CA LEU A 7 7.84 8.16 0.28
C LEU A 7 7.24 9.57 0.37
N ASP A 8 6.95 10.18 -0.78
CA ASP A 8 6.17 11.42 -0.82
C ASP A 8 4.70 11.09 -0.52
N THR A 9 4.21 11.59 0.61
CA THR A 9 2.86 11.29 1.10
C THR A 9 2.14 12.57 1.47
N ARG A 10 0.86 12.65 1.09
CA ARG A 10 -0.02 13.76 1.41
C ARG A 10 -1.29 13.26 2.08
N ASP A 11 -1.64 13.87 3.19
CA ASP A 11 -2.87 13.53 3.90
C ASP A 11 -4.10 14.08 3.18
N ILE A 12 -5.07 13.22 2.93
CA ILE A 12 -6.30 13.58 2.22
C ILE A 12 -7.32 14.13 3.23
N LYS A 13 -7.48 13.46 4.37
CA LYS A 13 -8.32 13.93 5.49
C LYS A 13 -7.55 13.82 6.80
N PRO A 14 -7.93 14.60 7.83
CA PRO A 14 -7.17 14.62 9.09
C PRO A 14 -7.04 13.25 9.78
N ARG A 15 -8.06 12.39 9.68
CA ARG A 15 -8.13 11.11 10.43
C ARG A 15 -8.11 9.85 9.56
N ILE A 16 -8.21 9.98 8.23
CA ILE A 16 -8.23 8.84 7.29
C ILE A 16 -7.65 9.27 5.95
N GLY A 17 -7.13 8.31 5.19
CA GLY A 17 -6.76 8.56 3.81
C GLY A 17 -5.43 9.30 3.65
N THR A 18 -4.46 8.64 3.02
CA THR A 18 -3.21 9.25 2.59
C THR A 18 -2.96 8.96 1.11
N GLU A 19 -2.63 10.01 0.37
CA GLU A 19 -2.14 9.97 -1.01
C GLU A 19 -0.64 9.65 -0.98
N ILE A 20 -0.21 8.67 -1.77
CA ILE A 20 1.21 8.31 -1.94
C ILE A 20 1.61 8.60 -3.38
N ARG A 21 2.59 9.49 -3.54
CA ARG A 21 3.17 9.86 -4.83
C ARG A 21 4.46 9.08 -5.03
N ALA A 22 4.34 7.96 -5.71
CA ALA A 22 5.46 7.12 -6.09
C ALA A 22 5.25 6.66 -7.53
N ASP A 23 6.33 6.38 -8.25
CA ASP A 23 6.24 5.75 -9.55
C ASP A 23 5.93 4.25 -9.42
N LYS A 24 5.48 3.66 -10.53
CA LYS A 24 5.14 2.25 -10.63
C LYS A 24 6.29 1.32 -10.22
N THR A 25 7.53 1.64 -10.61
CA THR A 25 8.69 0.79 -10.33
C THR A 25 9.00 0.76 -8.84
N THR A 26 8.85 1.89 -8.16
CA THR A 26 8.98 2.04 -6.71
C THR A 26 7.91 1.26 -5.95
N LEU A 27 6.65 1.24 -6.44
CA LEU A 27 5.58 0.47 -5.81
C LEU A 27 5.74 -1.05 -6.00
N LEU A 28 6.19 -1.48 -7.18
CA LEU A 28 6.38 -2.90 -7.51
C LEU A 28 7.70 -3.48 -6.96
N SER A 29 8.70 -2.65 -6.65
CA SER A 29 9.98 -3.11 -6.06
C SER A 29 9.81 -3.71 -4.67
N GLY A 30 8.78 -3.27 -3.93
CA GLY A 30 8.51 -3.69 -2.57
C GLY A 30 9.44 -3.09 -1.51
N GLU A 31 10.36 -2.19 -1.89
CA GLU A 31 11.30 -1.52 -0.98
C GLU A 31 10.56 -0.81 0.17
N HIS A 32 9.43 -0.17 -0.14
CA HIS A 32 8.65 0.59 0.82
C HIS A 32 7.44 -0.16 1.40
N ALA A 33 7.32 -1.46 1.17
CA ALA A 33 6.14 -2.23 1.59
C ALA A 33 5.86 -2.11 3.10
N GLY A 34 6.91 -2.09 3.94
CA GLY A 34 6.78 -1.88 5.38
C GLY A 34 6.16 -0.52 5.73
N ARG A 35 6.67 0.56 5.13
CA ARG A 35 6.16 1.91 5.38
C ARG A 35 4.73 2.10 4.86
N ILE A 36 4.42 1.53 3.71
CA ILE A 36 3.07 1.57 3.14
C ILE A 36 2.09 0.84 4.06
N ARG A 37 2.50 -0.30 4.63
CA ARG A 37 1.67 -1.04 5.59
C ARG A 37 1.41 -0.25 6.87
N GLU A 38 2.43 0.37 7.45
CA GLU A 38 2.25 1.26 8.61
C GLU A 38 1.24 2.39 8.33
N LEU A 39 1.36 3.02 7.16
CA LEU A 39 0.43 4.06 6.73
C LEU A 39 -0.99 3.52 6.55
N LEU A 40 -1.14 2.31 6.01
CA LEU A 40 -2.44 1.68 5.85
C LEU A 40 -3.08 1.39 7.21
N GLU A 41 -2.31 0.88 8.17
CA GLU A 41 -2.79 0.62 9.54
C GLU A 41 -3.18 1.93 10.26
N GLN A 42 -2.43 3.00 10.07
CA GLN A 42 -2.69 4.31 10.69
C GLN A 42 -3.84 5.09 10.05
N ARG A 43 -4.03 4.96 8.73
CA ARG A 43 -4.91 5.83 7.93
C ARG A 43 -6.11 5.10 7.35
N GLY A 44 -6.12 3.78 7.38
CA GLY A 44 -7.18 2.89 6.90
C GLY A 44 -7.30 2.81 5.37
N VAL A 45 -6.96 3.89 4.66
CA VAL A 45 -7.07 3.99 3.19
C VAL A 45 -5.83 4.67 2.64
N LEU A 46 -5.27 4.11 1.57
CA LEU A 46 -4.18 4.69 0.81
C LEU A 46 -4.60 4.86 -0.65
N VAL A 47 -4.16 5.95 -1.27
CA VAL A 47 -4.48 6.29 -2.66
C VAL A 47 -3.18 6.52 -3.43
N PHE A 48 -3.07 5.90 -4.60
CA PHE A 48 -1.92 6.04 -5.51
C PHE A 48 -2.42 6.70 -6.81
N PRO A 49 -2.41 8.04 -6.91
CA PRO A 49 -2.94 8.74 -8.08
C PRO A 49 -2.02 8.55 -9.30
N GLN A 50 -2.64 8.41 -10.48
CA GLN A 50 -1.97 8.48 -11.79
C GLN A 50 -0.87 7.43 -12.08
N ILE A 51 -0.90 6.26 -11.43
CA ILE A 51 0.12 5.21 -11.68
C ILE A 51 -0.03 4.52 -13.04
N GLY A 52 -1.26 4.44 -13.59
CA GLY A 52 -1.52 3.75 -14.86
C GLY A 52 -1.12 2.28 -14.83
N PHE A 53 -1.53 1.55 -13.78
CA PHE A 53 -1.32 0.10 -13.71
C PHE A 53 -2.10 -0.62 -14.82
N THR A 54 -1.48 -1.64 -15.41
CA THR A 54 -2.18 -2.68 -16.14
C THR A 54 -2.81 -3.66 -15.15
N ASP A 55 -3.75 -4.48 -15.61
CA ASP A 55 -4.40 -5.48 -14.77
C ASP A 55 -3.38 -6.43 -14.11
N ASP A 56 -2.38 -6.90 -14.84
CA ASP A 56 -1.31 -7.76 -14.31
C ASP A 56 -0.50 -7.08 -13.20
N GLU A 57 -0.20 -5.79 -13.34
CA GLU A 57 0.58 -5.07 -12.33
C GLU A 57 -0.28 -4.70 -11.11
N GLN A 58 -1.58 -4.46 -11.30
CA GLN A 58 -2.51 -4.29 -10.20
C GLN A 58 -2.65 -5.59 -9.40
N ILE A 59 -2.65 -6.75 -10.08
CA ILE A 59 -2.57 -8.06 -9.44
C ILE A 59 -1.22 -8.22 -8.74
N ALA A 60 -0.10 -7.89 -9.37
CA ALA A 60 1.22 -7.99 -8.74
C ALA A 60 1.34 -7.11 -7.48
N LEU A 61 0.72 -5.93 -7.47
CA LEU A 61 0.65 -5.04 -6.31
C LEU A 61 -0.25 -5.60 -5.19
N THR A 62 -1.42 -6.15 -5.58
CA THR A 62 -2.47 -6.59 -4.63
C THR A 62 -2.22 -7.99 -4.09
N SER A 63 -1.78 -8.92 -4.94
CA SER A 63 -1.37 -10.27 -4.57
C SER A 63 0.06 -10.32 -4.05
N GLY A 64 0.88 -9.31 -4.39
CA GLY A 64 2.21 -9.12 -3.84
C GLY A 64 2.22 -8.46 -2.47
N ARG A 65 3.45 -8.37 -1.92
CA ARG A 65 3.85 -8.04 -0.53
C ARG A 65 3.14 -6.86 0.17
N LEU A 66 2.37 -6.04 -0.54
CA LEU A 66 1.71 -4.85 -0.01
C LEU A 66 0.40 -5.15 0.71
N LEU A 67 -0.43 -6.01 0.13
CA LEU A 67 -1.78 -6.32 0.62
C LEU A 67 -1.91 -7.81 0.97
N GLN A 68 -0.81 -8.43 1.45
CA GLN A 68 -0.90 -9.75 2.05
C GLN A 68 -1.96 -9.66 3.15
N ARG A 69 -3.13 -10.23 2.84
CA ARG A 69 -4.33 -10.23 3.68
C ARG A 69 -3.90 -10.72 5.06
N THR A 70 -3.66 -9.81 6.01
CA THR A 70 -3.72 -10.18 7.41
C THR A 70 -5.17 -10.52 7.62
N LYS A 71 -5.49 -11.82 7.56
CA LYS A 71 -6.70 -12.33 8.19
C LYS A 71 -6.79 -11.61 9.53
N LEU A 72 -7.81 -10.78 9.71
CA LEU A 72 -8.23 -10.44 11.05
C LEU A 72 -8.59 -11.79 11.67
N GLU A 73 -7.92 -12.16 12.76
CA GLU A 73 -8.20 -13.41 13.47
C GLU A 73 -9.70 -13.38 13.86
N GLY A 74 -10.52 -14.19 13.17
CA GLY A 74 -11.98 -14.17 13.31
C GLY A 74 -12.79 -14.35 12.03
N GLU A 75 -12.19 -14.30 10.84
CA GLU A 75 -12.92 -14.62 9.59
C GLU A 75 -12.97 -16.14 9.38
N GLU A 76 -14.05 -16.74 9.89
CA GLU A 76 -14.48 -18.10 9.57
C GLU A 76 -14.80 -18.18 8.06
N PRO A 77 -14.32 -19.20 7.33
CA PRO A 77 -14.66 -19.39 5.94
C PRO A 77 -16.17 -19.62 5.81
N PHE A 78 -16.81 -18.89 4.90
CA PHE A 78 -18.17 -19.22 4.47
C PHE A 78 -18.13 -20.61 3.83
N ALA A 79 -18.74 -21.58 4.50
CA ALA A 79 -18.95 -22.95 4.02
C ALA A 79 -20.01 -23.01 2.91
#